data_AF-G5ZZ69-F1
#
_entry.id   AF-G5ZZ69-F1
#
_cell.length_a   1.000
_cell.length_b   1.000
_cell.length_c   1.000
_cell.angle_alpha   90.00
_cell.angle_beta   90.00
_cell.angle_gamma   90.00
#
_symmetry.space_group_name_H-M   'P 1'
#
loop_
_entity.id
_entity.type
_entity.pdbx_description
1 polymer ?
#
loop_
_entity_poly.entity_id
_entity_poly.type
_entity_poly.pdbx_seq_one_letter_code
_entity_poly.pdbx_strand_id
1 'polypeptide(L)'
;MMLGKCGMLVYVLFMTERLIELQRVLKPTGSLYLHCDPTASHYLKLAMDAVFGSAMFRNEVVWRRAISHNDARRIGRISDRIFFYTKSDKFIWNGDAVRTP
;
A
#
# COMPACT_ATOMS: atom_id res chain seq x y z
N MET A 1 -3.70 -0.58 -30.52
CA MET A 1 -3.29 0.06 -29.24
C MET A 1 -4.53 0.31 -28.39
N MET A 2 -4.95 -0.67 -27.59
CA MET A 2 -6.17 -0.63 -26.74
C MET A 2 -5.95 0.10 -25.39
N LEU A 3 -5.06 1.10 -25.34
CA LEU A 3 -4.60 1.67 -24.07
C LEU A 3 -5.48 2.80 -23.51
N GLY A 4 -6.38 3.38 -24.31
CA GLY A 4 -7.14 4.57 -23.91
C GLY A 4 -8.20 4.36 -22.81
N LYS A 5 -8.66 3.13 -22.58
CA LYS A 5 -9.74 2.82 -21.61
C LYS A 5 -9.31 1.98 -20.41
N CYS A 6 -8.08 1.47 -20.37
CA CYS A 6 -7.61 0.52 -19.34
C CYS A 6 -6.36 0.99 -18.58
N GLY A 7 -6.11 2.31 -18.50
CA GLY A 7 -4.91 2.86 -17.85
C GLY A 7 -4.69 2.35 -16.42
N MET A 8 -5.77 2.25 -15.62
CA MET A 8 -5.69 1.69 -14.26
C MET A 8 -5.31 0.21 -14.26
N LEU A 9 -5.90 -0.60 -15.15
CA LEU A 9 -5.56 -2.03 -15.24
C LEU A 9 -4.09 -2.23 -15.62
N VAL A 10 -3.60 -1.47 -16.59
CA VAL A 10 -2.20 -1.52 -17.02
C VAL A 10 -1.26 -1.11 -15.89
N TYR A 11 -1.63 -0.08 -15.13
CA TYR A 11 -0.88 0.33 -13.94
C TYR A 11 -0.85 -0.77 -12.87
N VAL A 12 -1.99 -1.39 -12.57
CA VAL A 12 -2.07 -2.48 -11.59
C VAL A 12 -1.23 -3.66 -12.03
N LEU A 13 -1.34 -4.11 -13.29
CA LEU A 13 -0.51 -5.19 -13.84
C LEU A 13 0.98 -4.84 -13.74
N PHE A 14 1.36 -3.63 -14.16
CA PHE A 14 2.73 -3.14 -14.06
C PHE A 14 3.25 -3.23 -12.62
N MET A 15 2.46 -2.78 -11.63
CA MET A 15 2.82 -2.82 -10.22
C MET A 15 2.88 -4.24 -9.67
N THR A 16 1.93 -5.11 -10.05
CA THR A 16 1.90 -6.52 -9.62
C THR A 16 3.19 -7.24 -9.97
N GLU A 17 3.73 -7.06 -11.17
CA GLU A 17 5.02 -7.65 -11.56
C GLU A 17 6.16 -7.24 -10.61
N ARG A 18 6.17 -5.98 -10.15
CA ARG A 18 7.19 -5.51 -9.19
C ARG A 18 6.93 -6.07 -7.80
N LEU A 19 5.67 -6.18 -7.38
CA LEU A 19 5.31 -6.75 -6.09
C LEU A 19 5.74 -8.23 -6.00
N ILE A 20 5.61 -9.00 -7.08
CA ILE A 20 6.09 -10.39 -7.14
C ILE A 20 7.60 -10.44 -6.90
N GLU A 21 8.37 -9.60 -7.59
CA GLU A 21 9.82 -9.56 -7.41
C GLU A 21 10.22 -9.08 -6.02
N LEU A 22 9.51 -8.09 -5.46
CA LEU A 22 9.72 -7.62 -4.09
C LEU A 22 9.44 -8.72 -3.08
N GLN A 23 8.35 -9.47 -3.24
CA GLN A 23 8.03 -10.62 -2.38
C GLN A 23 9.15 -11.67 -2.46
N ARG A 24 9.65 -11.96 -3.67
CA ARG A 24 10.72 -12.94 -3.90
C ARG A 24 11.99 -12.58 -3.15
N VAL A 25 12.46 -11.34 -3.25
CA VAL A 25 13.75 -10.90 -2.65
C VAL A 25 13.66 -10.58 -1.15
N LEU A 26 12.47 -10.32 -0.63
CA LEU A 26 12.29 -9.98 0.79
C LEU A 26 12.72 -11.14 1.68
N LYS A 27 13.39 -10.86 2.80
CA LYS A 27 13.72 -11.89 3.80
C LYS A 27 12.43 -12.46 4.42
N PRO A 28 12.41 -13.71 4.93
CA PRO A 28 11.23 -14.24 5.63
C PRO A 28 10.73 -13.32 6.76
N THR A 29 11.67 -12.63 7.42
CA THR A 29 11.42 -11.66 8.49
C THR A 29 11.09 -10.24 8.03
N GLY A 30 11.11 -10.01 6.71
CA GLY A 30 10.94 -8.70 6.12
C GLY A 30 9.48 -8.25 6.00
N SER A 31 9.33 -6.93 5.93
CA SER A 31 8.08 -6.22 5.76
C SER A 31 8.13 -5.32 4.52
N LEU A 32 6.99 -5.11 3.88
CA LEU A 32 6.79 -4.16 2.80
C LEU A 32 5.75 -3.12 3.23
N TYR A 33 6.07 -1.84 3.02
CA TYR A 33 5.17 -0.71 3.22
C TYR A 33 4.90 -0.07 1.86
N LEU A 34 3.66 -0.10 1.40
CA LEU A 34 3.26 0.49 0.12
C LEU A 34 2.40 1.72 0.37
N HIS A 35 2.94 2.88 0.03
CA HIS A 35 2.19 4.13 -0.05
C HIS A 35 1.69 4.31 -1.49
N CYS A 36 0.40 4.59 -1.64
CA CYS A 36 -0.20 4.92 -2.93
C CYS A 36 -1.33 5.92 -2.74
N ASP A 37 -1.60 6.70 -3.79
CA ASP A 37 -2.69 7.66 -3.76
C ASP A 37 -4.06 6.95 -3.68
N PRO A 38 -5.09 7.63 -3.15
CA PRO A 38 -6.43 7.06 -3.00
C PRO A 38 -7.06 6.47 -4.27
N THR A 39 -6.68 6.95 -5.46
CA THR A 39 -7.26 6.52 -6.74
C THR A 39 -6.87 5.09 -7.09
N ALA A 40 -5.62 4.70 -6.79
CA ALA A 40 -5.11 3.38 -7.12
C ALA A 40 -4.95 2.45 -5.90
N SER A 41 -4.92 3.01 -4.68
CA SER A 41 -4.66 2.27 -3.44
C SER A 41 -5.52 1.01 -3.26
N HIS A 42 -6.83 1.08 -3.51
CA HIS A 42 -7.73 -0.08 -3.36
C HIS A 42 -7.43 -1.21 -4.35
N TYR A 43 -7.03 -0.87 -5.59
CA TYR A 43 -6.63 -1.87 -6.58
C TYR A 43 -5.29 -2.50 -6.24
N LEU A 44 -4.33 -1.70 -5.78
CA LEU A 44 -3.03 -2.21 -5.33
C LEU A 44 -3.16 -3.07 -4.07
N LYS A 45 -4.12 -2.78 -3.18
CA LYS A 45 -4.40 -3.64 -2.03
C LYS A 45 -4.80 -5.05 -2.46
N LEU A 46 -5.66 -5.18 -3.48
CA LEU A 46 -6.02 -6.48 -4.04
C LEU A 46 -4.82 -7.18 -4.70
N ALA A 47 -3.99 -6.43 -5.43
CA ALA A 47 -2.76 -6.97 -5.99
C ALA A 47 -1.80 -7.47 -4.91
N MET A 48 -1.63 -6.71 -3.81
CA MET A 48 -0.83 -7.15 -2.67
C MET A 48 -1.42 -8.37 -1.98
N ASP A 49 -2.74 -8.46 -1.83
CA ASP A 49 -3.42 -9.65 -1.30
C ASP A 49 -3.17 -10.88 -2.18
N ALA A 50 -3.15 -10.72 -3.49
CA ALA A 50 -2.85 -11.80 -4.42
C ALA A 50 -1.38 -12.26 -4.34
N VAL A 51 -0.44 -11.32 -4.14
CA VAL A 51 1.01 -11.61 -4.13
C VAL A 51 1.50 -12.11 -2.77
N PHE A 52 1.08 -11.48 -1.68
CA PHE A 52 1.54 -11.79 -0.32
C PHE A 52 0.57 -12.71 0.45
N GLY A 53 -0.69 -12.80 0.01
CA GLY A 53 -1.77 -13.42 0.76
C GLY A 53 -2.43 -12.43 1.72
N SER A 54 -3.76 -12.44 1.78
CA SER A 54 -4.54 -11.55 2.65
C SER A 54 -4.24 -11.75 4.14
N ALA A 55 -3.85 -12.95 4.57
CA ALA A 55 -3.43 -13.25 5.94
C ALA A 55 -2.11 -12.53 6.34
N MET A 56 -1.32 -12.09 5.37
CA MET A 56 -0.06 -11.39 5.59
C MET A 56 -0.21 -9.86 5.66
N PHE A 57 -1.43 -9.35 5.46
CA PHE A 57 -1.75 -7.97 5.76
C PHE A 57 -1.70 -7.74 7.27
N ARG A 58 -1.00 -6.69 7.71
CA ARG A 58 -0.83 -6.38 9.14
C ARG A 58 -1.64 -5.18 9.56
N ASN A 59 -1.49 -4.07 8.84
CA ASN A 59 -2.21 -2.85 9.16
C ASN A 59 -2.27 -1.89 7.97
N GLU A 60 -3.19 -0.94 8.07
CA GLU A 60 -3.21 0.27 7.25
C GLU A 60 -2.82 1.46 8.13
N VAL A 61 -1.73 2.14 7.77
CA VAL A 61 -1.35 3.39 8.42
C VAL A 61 -2.03 4.54 7.68
N VAL A 62 -2.88 5.27 8.40
CA VAL A 62 -3.55 6.47 7.89
C VAL A 62 -2.72 7.68 8.29
N TRP A 63 -2.02 8.26 7.32
CA TRP A 63 -1.19 9.44 7.56
C TRP A 63 -1.97 10.71 7.24
N ARG A 64 -2.25 11.53 8.25
CA ARG A 64 -2.84 12.85 8.08
C ARG A 64 -1.80 13.88 7.61
N ARG A 65 -1.96 14.38 6.38
CA ARG A 65 -1.14 15.46 5.80
C ARG A 65 -1.58 16.86 6.22
N ALA A 66 -2.88 17.05 6.46
CA ALA A 66 -3.43 18.38 6.67
C ALA A 66 -4.52 18.40 7.75
N ILE A 67 -4.73 19.58 8.31
CA ILE A 67 -5.89 19.87 9.15
C ILE A 67 -7.13 20.01 8.25
N SER A 68 -8.31 19.78 8.82
CA SER A 68 -9.57 19.96 8.09
C SER A 68 -9.63 21.36 7.49
N HIS A 69 -9.94 21.44 6.19
CA HIS A 69 -10.15 22.69 5.47
C HIS A 69 -11.39 22.53 4.60
N ASN A 70 -12.09 23.66 4.40
CA ASN A 70 -13.32 23.68 3.64
C ASN A 70 -13.03 23.59 2.13
N ASP A 71 -13.07 22.38 1.59
CA ASP A 71 -13.13 22.14 0.16
C ASP A 71 -14.59 22.36 -0.31
N ALA A 72 -14.85 23.43 -1.06
CA ALA A 72 -16.21 23.88 -1.41
C ALA A 72 -17.09 22.86 -2.17
N ARG A 73 -16.50 21.80 -2.73
CA ARG A 73 -17.19 20.80 -3.57
C ARG A 73 -16.93 19.35 -3.17
N ARG A 74 -16.17 19.09 -2.10
CA ARG A 74 -15.79 17.73 -1.70
C ARG A 74 -15.30 17.69 -0.26
N ILE A 75 -15.19 16.48 0.28
CA ILE A 75 -14.45 16.24 1.52
C ILE A 75 -12.96 16.44 1.23
N GLY A 76 -12.29 17.22 2.08
CA GLY A 76 -10.86 17.50 1.96
C GLY A 76 -10.03 16.22 1.94
N ARG A 77 -9.15 16.07 0.94
CA ARG A 77 -8.21 14.94 0.85
C ARG A 77 -7.05 15.18 1.81
N ILE A 78 -7.28 14.93 3.10
CA ILE A 78 -6.34 15.25 4.17
C ILE A 78 -5.43 14.09 4.58
N SER A 79 -5.71 12.87 4.12
CA SER A 79 -4.98 11.67 4.55
C SER A 79 -4.49 10.82 3.39
N ASP A 80 -3.34 10.17 3.59
CA ASP A 80 -2.82 9.07 2.78
C ASP A 80 -2.95 7.74 3.51
N ARG A 81 -2.85 6.67 2.73
CA ARG A 81 -2.93 5.29 3.20
C ARG A 81 -1.63 4.58 2.85
N ILE A 82 -1.03 3.93 3.84
CA ILE A 82 0.16 3.11 3.67
C ILE A 82 -0.19 1.70 4.11
N PHE A 83 -0.12 0.74 3.21
CA PHE A 83 -0.38 -0.66 3.52
C PHE A 83 0.87 -1.34 4.04
N PHE A 84 0.74 -2.02 5.17
CA PHE A 84 1.80 -2.79 5.78
C PHE A 84 1.54 -4.30 5.60
N TYR A 85 2.45 -4.95 4.87
CA TYR A 85 2.50 -6.40 4.66
C TYR A 85 3.81 -6.99 5.17
N THR A 86 3.78 -8.27 5.46
CA THR A 86 4.95 -9.06 5.82
C THR A 86 5.13 -10.23 4.87
N LYS A 87 6.36 -10.74 4.70
CA LYS A 87 6.55 -11.96 3.89
C LYS A 87 5.98 -13.21 4.54
N SER A 88 6.06 -13.31 5.87
CA SER A 88 5.60 -14.45 6.64
C SER A 88 4.95 -14.01 7.96
N ASP A 89 4.49 -14.97 8.75
CA ASP A 89 4.02 -14.78 10.12
C ASP A 89 5.15 -14.35 11.09
N LYS A 90 6.38 -14.76 10.79
CA LYS A 90 7.58 -14.42 11.56
C LYS A 90 8.23 -13.17 10.96
N PHE A 91 7.86 -11.99 11.45
CA PHE A 91 8.43 -10.70 11.01
C PHE A 91 9.03 -9.91 12.18
N ILE A 92 9.94 -8.99 11.86
CA ILE A 92 10.54 -8.10 12.86
C ILE A 92 9.68 -6.83 12.97
N TRP A 93 9.21 -6.54 14.17
CA TRP A 93 8.54 -5.27 14.50
C TRP A 93 9.43 -4.42 15.40
N ASN A 94 9.84 -3.26 14.89
CA ASN A 94 10.69 -2.31 15.63
C ASN A 94 9.83 -1.23 16.30
N GLY A 95 9.10 -1.62 17.36
CA GLY A 95 8.17 -0.73 18.04
C GLY A 95 8.82 0.52 18.65
N ASP A 96 10.06 0.41 19.13
CA ASP A 96 10.75 1.51 19.81
C ASP A 96 11.13 2.63 18.84
N ALA A 97 11.50 2.29 17.59
CA ALA A 97 11.80 3.27 16.55
C ALA A 97 10.58 4.08 16.09
N VAL A 98 9.37 3.57 16.33
CA VAL A 98 8.10 4.24 15.99
C VAL A 98 7.60 5.12 17.14
N ARG A 99 8.07 4.88 18.38
CA ARG A 99 7.60 5.57 19.59
C ARG A 99 8.40 6.82 19.93
N THR A 100 9.60 6.99 19.39
CA THR A 100 10.42 8.19 19.58
C THR A 100 9.85 9.36 18.76
N PRO A 101 9.47 10.50 19.40
CA PRO A 101 8.98 11.68 18.71
C PRO A 101 9.99 12.33 17.76
#